data_AF-A0A5D2L7E4-F1
#
_entry.id   AF-A0A5D2L7E4-F1
#
_cell.length_a   1.000
_cell.length_b   1.000
_cell.length_c   1.000
_cell.angle_alpha   90.00
_cell.angle_beta   90.00
_cell.angle_gamma   90.00
#
_symmetry.space_group_name_H-M   'P 1'
#
loop_
_entity.id
_entity.type
_entity.pdbx_description
1 polymer ?
#
loop_
_entity_poly.entity_id
_entity_poly.type
_entity_poly.pdbx_seq_one_letter_code
_entity_poly.pdbx_strand_id
1 'polypeptide(L)'
;MNKAELIFIKIFLALFALNSLSLYGYFSSSHPNHHHHHLAVNHRNTTAAEGFPKKIPHRKPHLSNPARPIIPSKPWPTIPSYLPWSFSPTVALNSCEAYFGNGFTKISNILPVKAALRSGSSWFRCRYSETLRTSICEGGKIRMDPGKIKMSGGGEKLEDVIGRSEGKELPEFEDGAFVVESRLKRKKLVGYKFLHKILPENVTRHPIRESVRSIVIVGQNDFDCQEWVEEPTLLVTRFEYANLYHTVTDWYSAYMSSRVTGLPNRPHLVFVDGHCKTQLEETWKALFSSLRFAKNFTGPVCFHHAIFSPLGYETPLFRGISEEINCRGVSAHDLQQNPDIHKTARVSEFGEMIRAAFGFPVNRHHAGKAASGHNVLFVRREDYLAHPRHEGKVESRLTNEQHVFDSLQSWASDHLKCKVNLINGLLAHMPMKEQIRAIQDASVIIGAHGAGLAHIVSATPNTVILEIIGREFKRPHFRLIAQWKGLEYHAIYLYGSYANPRAVILRLNKIIKSLGC
;
A
#
# COMPACT_ATOMS: atom_id res chain seq x y z
N MET A 1 44.24 -53.50 2.71
CA MET A 1 44.12 -52.03 2.59
C MET A 1 45.50 -51.45 2.36
N ASN A 2 45.70 -50.83 1.20
CA ASN A 2 46.97 -50.26 0.75
C ASN A 2 47.29 -48.99 1.58
N LYS A 3 48.59 -48.69 1.78
CA LYS A 3 49.06 -47.53 2.58
C LYS A 3 48.42 -46.20 2.14
N ALA A 4 48.11 -46.04 0.85
CA ALA A 4 47.40 -44.91 0.29
C ALA A 4 45.91 -44.86 0.68
N GLU A 5 45.22 -46.00 0.75
CA GLU A 5 43.83 -46.07 1.22
C GLU A 5 43.72 -45.72 2.70
N LEU A 6 44.69 -46.16 3.51
CA LEU A 6 44.76 -45.81 4.93
C LEU A 6 45.02 -44.30 5.13
N ILE A 7 45.83 -43.68 4.27
CA ILE A 7 46.07 -42.23 4.29
C ILE A 7 44.78 -41.49 3.89
N PHE A 8 44.08 -41.95 2.86
CA PHE A 8 42.85 -41.31 2.40
C PHE A 8 41.74 -41.38 3.45
N ILE A 9 41.59 -42.53 4.13
CA ILE A 9 40.64 -42.70 5.24
C ILE A 9 41.01 -41.78 6.42
N LYS A 10 42.30 -41.65 6.75
CA LYS A 10 42.75 -40.72 7.80
C LYS A 10 42.46 -39.26 7.46
N ILE A 11 42.67 -38.85 6.20
CA ILE A 11 42.36 -37.49 5.74
C ILE A 11 40.85 -37.27 5.77
N PHE A 12 40.05 -38.22 5.30
CA PHE A 12 38.59 -38.13 5.30
C PHE A 12 38.03 -38.03 6.72
N LEU A 13 38.53 -38.85 7.66
CA LEU A 13 38.14 -38.79 9.07
C LEU A 13 38.59 -37.48 9.73
N ALA A 14 39.78 -36.96 9.39
CA ALA A 14 40.25 -35.67 9.89
C ALA A 14 39.39 -34.51 9.38
N LEU A 15 39.03 -34.50 8.09
CA LEU A 15 38.15 -33.50 7.51
C LEU A 15 36.73 -33.59 8.08
N PHE A 16 36.21 -34.80 8.29
CA PHE A 16 34.92 -35.01 8.93
C PHE A 16 34.93 -34.48 10.36
N ALA A 17 35.95 -34.81 11.17
CA ALA A 17 36.11 -34.30 12.53
C ALA A 17 36.22 -32.76 12.58
N LEU A 18 36.96 -32.16 11.64
CA LEU A 18 37.11 -30.70 11.55
C LEU A 18 35.79 -30.02 11.18
N ASN A 19 35.02 -30.62 10.27
CA ASN A 19 33.72 -30.11 9.85
C ASN A 19 32.66 -30.31 10.96
N SER A 20 32.72 -31.42 11.71
CA SER A 20 31.89 -31.63 12.90
C SER A 20 32.22 -30.66 14.03
N LEU A 21 33.49 -30.34 14.27
CA LEU A 21 33.91 -29.31 15.24
C LEU A 21 33.49 -27.90 14.81
N SER A 22 33.57 -27.60 13.51
CA SER A 22 33.07 -26.36 12.91
C SER A 22 31.55 -26.22 13.08
N LEU A 23 30.79 -27.28 12.75
CA LEU A 23 29.33 -27.31 12.96
C LEU A 23 28.98 -27.22 14.45
N TYR A 24 29.70 -27.94 15.32
CA TYR A 24 29.51 -27.85 16.75
C TYR A 24 29.79 -26.43 17.26
N GLY A 25 30.85 -25.77 16.81
CA GLY A 25 31.13 -24.36 17.12
C GLY A 25 30.01 -23.42 16.64
N TYR A 26 29.49 -23.64 15.44
CA TYR A 26 28.39 -22.86 14.86
C TYR A 26 27.06 -23.05 15.61
N PHE A 27 26.71 -24.28 15.98
CA PHE A 27 25.48 -24.58 16.72
C PHE A 27 25.59 -24.34 18.23
N SER A 28 26.79 -24.43 18.81
CA SER A 28 27.04 -24.08 20.22
C SER A 28 27.13 -22.56 20.45
N SER A 29 27.45 -21.79 19.40
CA SER A 29 27.41 -20.32 19.44
C SER A 29 26.04 -19.73 19.11
N SER A 30 25.07 -20.56 18.75
CA SER A 30 23.72 -20.13 18.39
C SER A 30 22.64 -20.89 19.16
N HIS A 31 22.66 -20.80 20.49
CA HIS A 31 21.43 -20.75 21.28
C HIS A 31 21.53 -19.74 22.45
N PRO A 32 20.42 -19.03 22.76
CA PRO A 32 20.47 -17.71 23.35
C PRO A 32 20.12 -17.77 24.84
N ASN A 33 21.12 -17.65 25.70
CA ASN A 33 20.87 -17.25 27.08
C ASN A 33 21.06 -15.74 27.23
N HIS A 34 19.93 -15.09 27.42
CA HIS A 34 19.78 -13.76 27.97
C HIS A 34 20.80 -13.47 29.07
N HIS A 35 21.67 -12.48 28.85
CA HIS A 35 22.11 -11.47 29.82
C HIS A 35 23.13 -10.56 29.14
N HIS A 36 22.68 -9.48 28.50
CA HIS A 36 23.57 -8.38 28.11
C HIS A 36 23.38 -7.20 29.04
N HIS A 37 24.40 -7.02 29.88
CA HIS A 37 24.80 -5.74 30.44
C HIS A 37 24.97 -4.72 29.30
N HIS A 38 24.20 -3.64 29.37
CA HIS A 38 24.43 -2.45 28.58
C HIS A 38 25.68 -1.73 29.08
N LEU A 39 26.75 -1.73 28.28
CA LEU A 39 27.78 -0.69 28.36
C LEU A 39 27.23 0.56 27.66
N ALA A 40 27.04 1.59 28.47
CA ALA A 40 26.59 2.91 28.07
C ALA A 40 27.67 3.61 27.24
N VAL A 41 27.35 3.93 25.99
CA VAL A 41 28.02 5.01 25.27
C VAL A 41 27.09 6.23 25.33
N ASN A 42 27.58 7.25 26.02
CA ASN A 42 26.90 8.53 26.25
C ASN A 42 26.63 9.26 24.93
N HIS A 43 25.36 9.39 24.54
CA HIS A 43 24.91 10.50 23.71
C HIS A 43 24.06 11.44 24.55
N ARG A 44 24.71 12.50 25.03
CA ARG A 44 24.04 13.69 25.56
C ARG A 44 23.44 14.48 24.39
N ASN A 45 22.11 14.64 24.45
CA ASN A 45 21.27 15.75 23.98
C ASN A 45 21.64 16.51 22.70
N THR A 46 20.75 16.45 21.69
CA THR A 46 19.96 17.62 21.25
C THR A 46 18.76 17.20 20.36
N THR A 47 17.59 17.76 20.70
CA THR A 47 16.34 17.96 19.92
C THR A 47 15.44 16.79 19.48
N ALA A 48 14.47 16.47 20.36
CA ALA A 48 13.03 16.25 20.13
C ALA A 48 12.55 15.50 18.86
N ALA A 49 12.67 14.18 18.87
CA ALA A 49 11.68 13.29 18.25
C ALA A 49 10.97 12.53 19.37
N GLU A 50 9.70 12.84 19.66
CA GLU A 50 8.90 12.12 20.65
C GLU A 50 8.54 10.72 20.11
N GLY A 51 9.46 9.78 20.27
CA GLY A 51 9.22 8.35 20.11
C GLY A 51 8.29 7.82 21.20
N PHE A 52 7.34 6.96 20.82
CA PHE A 52 6.49 6.21 21.76
C PHE A 52 7.36 5.34 22.70
N PRO A 53 7.02 5.23 24.00
CA PRO A 53 7.64 4.24 24.87
C PRO A 53 7.20 2.83 24.44
N LYS A 54 8.18 1.93 24.26
CA LYS A 54 7.99 0.57 23.70
C LYS A 54 7.15 -0.40 24.54
N LYS A 55 6.57 -0.04 25.69
CA LYS A 55 5.71 -0.91 26.50
C LYS A 55 4.73 -0.09 27.34
N ILE A 56 3.43 -0.25 27.11
CA ILE A 56 2.38 0.15 28.05
C ILE A 56 2.14 -1.05 28.99
N PRO A 57 2.08 -0.89 30.33
CA PRO A 57 1.84 -2.01 31.23
C PRO A 57 0.43 -2.58 31.05
N HIS A 58 0.33 -3.84 30.61
CA HIS A 58 -0.92 -4.57 30.54
C HIS A 58 -1.47 -4.85 31.95
N ARG A 59 -2.65 -4.33 32.26
CA ARG A 59 -3.46 -4.83 33.39
C ARG A 59 -4.39 -5.92 32.83
N LYS A 60 -4.34 -7.13 33.41
CA LYS A 60 -5.15 -8.28 32.97
C LYS A 60 -6.66 -7.93 32.91
N PRO A 61 -7.40 -8.29 31.86
CA PRO A 61 -8.85 -8.15 31.85
C PRO A 61 -9.53 -9.24 32.69
N HIS A 62 -10.61 -8.87 33.37
CA HIS A 62 -11.56 -9.80 33.96
C HIS A 62 -12.19 -10.68 32.86
N LEU A 63 -12.27 -11.99 33.11
CA LEU A 63 -12.89 -13.00 32.26
C LEU A 63 -14.40 -12.77 32.12
N SER A 64 -14.87 -12.48 30.91
CA SER A 64 -16.22 -12.85 30.44
C SER A 64 -16.41 -12.59 28.94
N ASN A 65 -15.96 -13.53 28.10
CA ASN A 65 -16.61 -13.96 26.85
C ASN A 65 -15.73 -15.01 26.14
N PRO A 66 -16.30 -15.95 25.36
CA PRO A 66 -15.50 -16.92 24.63
C PRO A 66 -14.54 -16.18 23.69
N ALA A 67 -13.24 -16.37 23.92
CA ALA A 67 -12.19 -15.64 23.23
C ALA A 67 -12.27 -15.89 21.72
N ARG A 68 -12.66 -14.87 20.96
CA ARG A 68 -12.40 -14.86 19.50
C ARG A 68 -10.89 -15.04 19.31
N PRO A 69 -10.45 -15.83 18.33
CA PRO A 69 -9.02 -16.03 18.09
C PRO A 69 -8.36 -14.67 17.84
N ILE A 70 -7.36 -14.34 18.66
CA ILE A 70 -6.53 -13.14 18.49
C ILE A 70 -5.77 -13.36 17.18
N ILE A 71 -6.12 -12.60 16.13
CA ILE A 71 -5.39 -12.61 14.87
C ILE A 71 -4.15 -11.73 15.07
N PRO A 72 -2.92 -12.29 15.10
CA PRO A 72 -1.73 -11.50 15.31
C PRO A 72 -1.47 -10.58 14.11
N SER A 73 -0.92 -9.39 14.37
CA SER A 73 -0.45 -8.47 13.34
C SER A 73 0.63 -9.12 12.49
N LYS A 74 0.49 -9.05 11.16
CA LYS A 74 1.49 -9.55 10.22
C LYS A 74 2.76 -8.69 10.26
N PRO A 75 3.97 -9.28 10.20
CA PRO A 75 5.21 -8.50 10.15
C PRO A 75 5.34 -7.78 8.81
N TRP A 76 6.11 -6.69 8.80
CA TRP A 76 6.57 -6.06 7.55
C TRP A 76 7.55 -7.00 6.83
N PRO A 77 7.41 -7.22 5.51
CA PRO A 77 8.40 -7.98 4.76
C PRO A 77 9.70 -7.19 4.59
N THR A 78 10.81 -7.90 4.45
CA THR A 78 12.09 -7.31 4.03
C THR A 78 12.02 -7.00 2.53
N ILE A 79 12.22 -5.73 2.16
CA ILE A 79 12.13 -5.25 0.78
C ILE A 79 13.38 -4.41 0.42
N PRO A 80 14.01 -4.61 -0.75
CA PRO A 80 15.24 -3.91 -1.15
C PRO A 80 15.14 -2.39 -1.19
N SER A 81 13.99 -1.87 -1.61
CA SER A 81 13.79 -0.43 -1.80
C SER A 81 13.40 0.29 -0.50
N TYR A 82 13.33 -0.41 0.64
CA TYR A 82 12.99 0.21 1.91
C TYR A 82 14.11 1.13 2.39
N LEU A 83 13.75 2.40 2.55
CA LEU A 83 14.53 3.38 3.30
C LEU A 83 13.75 3.76 4.57
N PRO A 84 14.40 4.00 5.72
CA PRO A 84 13.70 4.52 6.88
C PRO A 84 12.89 5.77 6.54
N TRP A 85 11.65 5.83 7.03
CA TRP A 85 10.80 7.01 6.86
C TRP A 85 11.29 8.09 7.83
N SER A 86 11.69 9.24 7.31
CA SER A 86 12.27 10.32 8.13
C SER A 86 11.19 10.93 9.02
N PHE A 87 11.45 11.06 10.32
CA PHE A 87 10.57 11.82 11.22
C PHE A 87 11.09 13.23 11.47
N SER A 88 12.04 13.70 10.65
CA SER A 88 12.57 15.05 10.75
C SER A 88 11.47 16.09 10.49
N PRO A 89 11.39 17.17 11.28
CA PRO A 89 10.48 18.28 10.99
C PRO A 89 10.93 19.10 9.76
N THR A 90 12.15 18.88 9.24
CA THR A 90 12.78 19.73 8.20
C THR A 90 12.64 19.19 6.78
N VAL A 91 11.65 18.34 6.49
CA VAL A 91 11.43 17.84 5.13
C VAL A 91 11.08 19.02 4.21
N ALA A 92 11.86 19.21 3.15
CA ALA A 92 11.66 20.29 2.19
C ALA A 92 10.31 20.15 1.50
N LEU A 93 9.54 21.24 1.43
CA LEU A 93 8.26 21.28 0.71
C LEU A 93 8.46 20.86 -0.75
N ASN A 94 7.50 20.12 -1.29
CA ASN A 94 7.49 19.63 -2.67
C ASN A 94 8.68 18.74 -3.06
N SER A 95 9.48 18.28 -2.10
CA SER A 95 10.46 17.21 -2.32
C SER A 95 9.76 15.86 -2.51
N CYS A 96 10.47 14.89 -3.08
CA CYS A 96 9.91 13.55 -3.23
C CYS A 96 9.67 12.84 -1.91
N GLU A 97 10.41 13.16 -0.86
CA GLU A 97 10.11 12.67 0.49
C GLU A 97 8.86 13.35 1.06
N ALA A 98 8.58 14.61 0.72
CA ALA A 98 7.34 15.28 1.12
C ALA A 98 6.09 14.73 0.41
N TYR A 99 6.22 14.31 -0.85
CA TYR A 99 5.14 13.67 -1.61
C TYR A 99 4.99 12.19 -1.22
N PHE A 100 6.04 11.38 -1.40
CA PHE A 100 5.96 9.92 -1.35
C PHE A 100 6.45 9.29 -0.04
N GLY A 101 7.10 10.08 0.81
CA GLY A 101 7.60 9.64 2.11
C GLY A 101 6.86 10.35 3.24
N ASN A 102 7.58 10.71 4.30
CA ASN A 102 6.97 11.37 5.44
C ASN A 102 6.95 12.90 5.31
N GLY A 103 6.07 13.43 4.47
CA GLY A 103 5.80 14.87 4.38
C GLY A 103 4.90 15.42 5.50
N PHE A 104 4.44 14.59 6.43
CA PHE A 104 3.46 14.95 7.47
C PHE A 104 4.14 15.52 8.72
N THR A 105 4.87 16.63 8.55
CA THR A 105 5.74 17.22 9.57
C THR A 105 5.02 18.11 10.58
N LYS A 106 3.87 18.69 10.21
CA LYS A 106 3.10 19.59 11.11
C LYS A 106 2.22 18.79 12.06
N ILE A 107 2.67 18.63 13.30
CA ILE A 107 1.94 17.86 14.33
C ILE A 107 1.03 18.78 15.15
N SER A 108 -0.24 18.39 15.28
CA SER A 108 -1.19 18.97 16.21
C SER A 108 -1.60 17.93 17.24
N ASN A 109 -1.26 18.13 18.52
CA ASN A 109 -1.68 17.28 19.62
C ASN A 109 -2.96 17.85 20.24
N ILE A 110 -4.11 17.23 19.94
CA ILE A 110 -5.42 17.70 20.45
C ILE A 110 -5.65 17.17 21.87
N LEU A 111 -5.37 15.87 22.09
CA LEU A 111 -5.32 15.22 23.40
C LEU A 111 -3.93 14.62 23.59
N PRO A 112 -3.07 15.18 24.47
CA PRO A 112 -1.68 14.75 24.58
C PRO A 112 -1.51 13.31 25.09
N VAL A 113 -0.62 12.55 24.44
CA VAL A 113 -0.28 11.17 24.84
C VAL A 113 0.26 11.11 26.29
N LYS A 114 1.11 12.05 26.68
CA LYS A 114 1.67 12.10 28.05
C LYS A 114 0.59 12.26 29.12
N ALA A 115 -0.48 13.02 28.83
CA ALA A 115 -1.59 13.18 29.75
C ALA A 115 -2.39 11.88 29.84
N ALA A 116 -2.71 11.28 28.68
CA ALA A 116 -3.41 10.00 28.58
C ALA A 116 -2.69 8.86 29.32
N LEU A 117 -1.36 8.78 29.23
CA LEU A 117 -0.58 7.76 29.95
C LEU A 117 -0.67 7.89 31.48
N ARG A 118 -0.90 9.10 32.01
CA ARG A 118 -1.04 9.34 33.45
C ARG A 118 -2.46 9.08 33.94
N SER A 119 -3.46 9.45 33.15
CA SER A 119 -4.88 9.38 33.53
C SER A 119 -5.58 8.10 33.07
N GLY A 120 -5.01 7.35 32.13
CA GLY A 120 -5.69 6.25 31.43
C GLY A 120 -6.78 6.72 30.45
N SER A 121 -6.84 8.01 30.13
CA SER A 121 -7.82 8.61 29.20
C SER A 121 -7.38 8.48 27.73
N SER A 122 -8.21 8.92 26.79
CA SER A 122 -7.85 8.90 25.36
C SER A 122 -6.78 9.92 25.00
N TRP A 123 -6.06 9.65 23.91
CA TRP A 123 -5.17 10.61 23.23
C TRP A 123 -5.56 10.73 21.75
N PHE A 124 -5.24 11.88 21.15
CA PHE A 124 -5.57 12.15 19.75
C PHE A 124 -4.66 13.23 19.18
N ARG A 125 -4.11 12.98 17.99
CA ARG A 125 -3.26 13.91 17.26
C ARG A 125 -3.49 13.81 15.76
N CYS A 126 -3.14 14.86 15.04
CA CYS A 126 -3.09 14.86 13.59
C CYS A 126 -1.72 15.34 13.10
N ARG A 127 -1.23 14.72 12.04
CA ARG A 127 -0.03 15.11 11.32
C ARG A 127 -0.49 15.64 9.96
N TYR A 128 -0.12 16.87 9.63
CA TYR A 128 -0.51 17.54 8.39
C TYR A 128 0.68 17.62 7.43
N SER A 129 0.42 17.32 6.16
CA SER A 129 1.36 17.53 5.05
C SER A 129 0.97 18.81 4.30
N GLU A 130 1.88 19.77 4.27
CA GLU A 130 1.69 20.99 3.45
C GLU A 130 1.74 20.68 1.95
N THR A 131 2.57 19.71 1.57
CA THR A 131 2.76 19.30 0.17
C THR A 131 1.51 18.60 -0.37
N LEU A 132 0.94 17.67 0.41
CA LEU A 132 -0.28 16.94 0.01
C LEU A 132 -1.58 17.62 0.45
N ARG A 133 -1.49 18.70 1.23
CA ARG A 133 -2.61 19.45 1.82
C ARG A 133 -3.65 18.56 2.50
N THR A 134 -3.21 17.50 3.16
CA THR A 134 -4.06 16.53 3.87
C THR A 134 -3.42 16.12 5.20
N SER A 135 -4.17 15.41 6.04
CA SER A 135 -3.70 14.90 7.32
C SER A 135 -3.89 13.41 7.48
N ILE A 136 -2.99 12.83 8.26
CA ILE A 136 -3.22 11.54 8.93
C ILE A 136 -3.50 11.85 10.40
N CYS A 137 -4.66 11.45 10.89
CA CYS A 137 -5.01 11.57 12.30
C CYS A 137 -4.96 10.21 12.98
N GLU A 138 -4.61 10.19 14.26
CA GLU A 138 -4.55 8.96 15.05
C GLU A 138 -4.88 9.25 16.51
N GLY A 139 -5.43 8.24 17.17
CA GLY A 139 -5.76 8.31 18.58
C GLY A 139 -5.72 6.96 19.24
N GLY A 140 -5.59 6.97 20.55
CA GLY A 140 -5.71 5.77 21.37
C GLY A 140 -6.86 5.86 22.33
N LYS A 141 -7.45 4.71 22.63
CA LYS A 141 -8.73 4.60 23.34
C LYS A 141 -9.83 5.35 22.57
N ILE A 142 -10.05 4.97 21.32
CA ILE A 142 -11.05 5.57 20.43
C ILE A 142 -12.22 4.61 20.31
N ARG A 143 -13.43 5.06 20.64
CA ARG A 143 -14.65 4.28 20.41
C ARG A 143 -15.27 4.68 19.07
N MET A 144 -15.65 3.71 18.28
CA MET A 144 -16.50 3.87 17.09
C MET A 144 -17.87 3.27 17.37
N ASP A 145 -18.92 3.98 16.99
CA ASP A 145 -20.30 3.51 17.04
C ASP A 145 -20.83 3.29 15.63
N PRO A 146 -20.89 2.04 15.15
CA PRO A 146 -21.42 1.74 13.82
C PRO A 146 -22.86 2.20 13.61
N GLY A 147 -23.67 2.30 14.67
CA GLY A 147 -25.06 2.75 14.59
C GLY A 147 -25.18 4.22 14.16
N LYS A 148 -24.15 5.02 14.44
CA LYS A 148 -24.07 6.45 14.14
C LYS A 148 -23.34 6.79 12.83
N ILE A 149 -23.03 5.77 12.04
CA ILE A 149 -22.45 5.93 10.69
C ILE A 149 -23.51 5.46 9.70
N LYS A 150 -24.22 6.38 9.07
CA LYS A 150 -25.27 6.05 8.11
C LYS A 150 -24.65 5.69 6.76
N MET A 151 -24.78 4.42 6.39
CA MET A 151 -24.36 3.79 5.14
C MET A 151 -24.90 2.35 5.09
N SER A 152 -24.82 1.69 3.94
CA SER A 152 -25.10 0.26 3.77
C SER A 152 -24.14 -0.63 4.55
N GLY A 153 -24.44 -1.93 4.62
CA GLY A 153 -23.64 -2.91 5.37
C GLY A 153 -22.20 -2.99 4.88
N GLY A 154 -21.99 -2.93 3.57
CA GLY A 154 -20.69 -3.14 2.97
C GLY A 154 -20.26 -4.60 3.05
N GLY A 155 -19.45 -5.00 2.08
CA GLY A 155 -18.95 -6.36 2.02
C GLY A 155 -19.97 -7.41 1.56
N GLU A 156 -21.14 -6.99 1.07
CA GLU A 156 -22.09 -7.84 0.35
C GLU A 156 -21.47 -8.35 -0.96
N LYS A 157 -22.06 -9.38 -1.57
CA LYS A 157 -21.67 -9.77 -2.91
C LYS A 157 -22.27 -8.78 -3.92
N LEU A 158 -21.62 -8.65 -5.08
CA LEU A 158 -22.00 -7.68 -6.09
C LEU A 158 -23.41 -7.94 -6.62
N GLU A 159 -23.73 -9.21 -6.88
CA GLU A 159 -25.04 -9.68 -7.34
C GLU A 159 -26.20 -9.31 -6.40
N ASP A 160 -25.94 -9.17 -5.10
CA ASP A 160 -26.96 -8.86 -4.09
C ASP A 160 -27.30 -7.36 -4.04
N VAL A 161 -26.53 -6.52 -4.73
CA VAL A 161 -26.60 -5.06 -4.58
C VAL A 161 -26.67 -4.29 -5.90
N ILE A 162 -26.90 -4.99 -7.02
CA ILE A 162 -27.02 -4.38 -8.35
C ILE A 162 -28.04 -3.23 -8.33
N GLY A 163 -27.68 -2.11 -8.96
CA GLY A 163 -28.47 -0.88 -8.99
C GLY A 163 -28.35 0.01 -7.75
N ARG A 164 -27.57 -0.37 -6.73
CA ARG A 164 -27.38 0.46 -5.53
C ARG A 164 -26.66 1.78 -5.87
N SER A 165 -27.24 2.89 -5.45
CA SER A 165 -26.64 4.22 -5.60
C SER A 165 -25.47 4.43 -4.64
N GLU A 166 -24.49 5.23 -5.08
CA GLU A 166 -23.27 5.53 -4.31
C GLU A 166 -23.57 6.24 -2.97
N GLY A 167 -24.58 7.12 -2.95
CA GLY A 167 -24.99 7.81 -1.73
C GLY A 167 -25.49 6.90 -0.60
N LYS A 168 -25.85 5.64 -0.90
CA LYS A 168 -26.16 4.64 0.15
C LYS A 168 -24.90 4.01 0.74
N GLU A 169 -23.78 4.03 0.02
CA GLU A 169 -22.53 3.37 0.38
C GLU A 169 -21.54 4.32 1.04
N LEU A 170 -21.53 5.60 0.66
CA LEU A 170 -20.67 6.59 1.30
C LEU A 170 -21.16 6.90 2.73
N PRO A 171 -20.23 7.03 3.70
CA PRO A 171 -20.60 7.25 5.10
C PRO A 171 -21.10 8.67 5.36
N GLU A 172 -22.22 8.78 6.08
CA GLU A 172 -22.64 10.00 6.78
C GLU A 172 -22.43 9.83 8.28
N PHE A 173 -21.66 10.72 8.91
CA PHE A 173 -21.27 10.60 10.32
C PHE A 173 -22.12 11.50 11.23
N GLU A 174 -22.82 10.88 12.16
CA GLU A 174 -23.52 11.58 13.24
C GLU A 174 -22.58 11.89 14.42
N ASP A 175 -22.97 12.86 15.24
CA ASP A 175 -22.20 13.20 16.44
C ASP A 175 -22.09 12.02 17.41
N GLY A 176 -20.85 11.63 17.70
CA GLY A 176 -20.53 10.45 18.49
C GLY A 176 -20.41 9.15 17.70
N ALA A 177 -20.40 9.22 16.36
CA ALA A 177 -19.89 8.11 15.55
C ALA A 177 -18.48 7.70 15.97
N PHE A 178 -17.69 8.67 16.43
CA PHE A 178 -16.46 8.44 17.16
C PHE A 178 -16.48 9.15 18.52
N VAL A 179 -15.83 8.56 19.52
CA VAL A 179 -15.81 9.07 20.89
C VAL A 179 -14.41 8.94 21.49
N VAL A 180 -14.04 9.93 22.30
CA VAL A 180 -12.84 9.92 23.16
C VAL A 180 -13.24 10.16 24.61
N GLU A 181 -12.57 9.49 25.53
CA GLU A 181 -12.67 9.76 26.96
C GLU A 181 -11.71 10.88 27.37
N SER A 182 -12.23 11.94 27.98
CA SER A 182 -11.42 13.02 28.54
C SER A 182 -12.17 13.82 29.60
N ARG A 183 -11.43 14.47 30.51
CA ARG A 183 -11.99 15.38 31.53
C ARG A 183 -12.23 16.80 31.02
N LEU A 184 -11.98 17.07 29.73
CA LEU A 184 -12.23 18.38 29.14
C LEU A 184 -13.72 18.72 29.15
N LYS A 185 -14.07 19.94 29.57
CA LYS A 185 -15.47 20.40 29.72
C LYS A 185 -16.18 20.74 28.40
N ARG A 186 -15.65 20.33 27.25
CA ARG A 186 -16.23 20.63 25.92
C ARG A 186 -16.81 19.36 25.29
N LYS A 187 -17.92 19.49 24.56
CA LYS A 187 -18.60 18.35 23.93
C LYS A 187 -17.86 17.81 22.69
N LYS A 188 -17.29 18.70 21.87
CA LYS A 188 -16.60 18.35 20.61
C LYS A 188 -15.09 18.30 20.80
N LEU A 189 -14.43 17.32 20.16
CA LEU A 189 -12.98 17.21 20.21
C LEU A 189 -12.27 18.34 19.45
N VAL A 190 -12.82 18.75 18.31
CA VAL A 190 -12.28 19.82 17.47
C VAL A 190 -13.37 20.75 16.98
N GLY A 191 -13.03 22.03 16.81
CA GLY A 191 -13.92 23.03 16.23
C GLY A 191 -13.66 23.23 14.73
N TYR A 192 -14.58 23.96 14.07
CA TYR A 192 -14.53 24.23 12.62
C TYR A 192 -13.18 24.82 12.15
N LYS A 193 -12.66 25.84 12.85
CA LYS A 193 -11.36 26.46 12.53
C LYS A 193 -10.20 25.47 12.53
N PHE A 194 -10.19 24.55 13.50
CA PHE A 194 -9.15 23.53 13.58
C PHE A 194 -9.28 22.52 12.45
N LEU A 195 -10.49 22.01 12.20
CA LEU A 195 -10.75 21.08 11.11
C LEU A 195 -10.30 21.67 9.77
N HIS A 196 -10.64 22.93 9.47
CA HIS A 196 -10.24 23.59 8.23
C HIS A 196 -8.71 23.69 8.06
N LYS A 197 -7.96 23.85 9.16
CA LYS A 197 -6.50 23.89 9.13
C LYS A 197 -5.87 22.54 8.75
N ILE A 198 -6.43 21.43 9.21
CA ILE A 198 -5.81 20.10 9.06
C ILE A 198 -6.43 19.26 7.93
N LEU A 199 -7.66 19.56 7.53
CA LEU A 199 -8.43 18.84 6.51
C LEU A 199 -9.24 19.88 5.70
N PRO A 200 -8.61 20.64 4.79
CA PRO A 200 -9.25 21.77 4.11
C PRO A 200 -10.52 21.39 3.35
N GLU A 201 -11.50 22.29 3.30
CA GLU A 201 -12.76 22.11 2.58
C GLU A 201 -12.55 22.30 1.08
N ASN A 202 -12.15 21.22 0.40
CA ASN A 202 -12.07 21.23 -1.06
C ASN A 202 -13.32 20.59 -1.72
N VAL A 203 -14.19 19.96 -0.93
CA VAL A 203 -15.39 19.23 -1.35
C VAL A 203 -16.46 19.36 -0.27
N THR A 204 -17.74 19.40 -0.67
CA THR A 204 -18.91 19.59 0.20
C THR A 204 -19.09 18.54 1.31
N ARG A 205 -18.58 17.31 1.13
CA ARG A 205 -18.61 16.22 2.13
C ARG A 205 -17.35 15.36 2.03
N HIS A 206 -16.36 15.59 2.89
CA HIS A 206 -15.11 14.83 2.92
C HIS A 206 -15.13 13.80 4.07
N PRO A 207 -15.19 12.47 3.81
CA PRO A 207 -15.38 11.45 4.84
C PRO A 207 -14.42 11.51 6.03
N ILE A 208 -13.13 11.80 5.79
CA ILE A 208 -12.15 11.92 6.88
C ILE A 208 -12.38 13.19 7.72
N ARG A 209 -12.81 14.28 7.07
CA ARG A 209 -13.17 15.52 7.78
C ARG A 209 -14.39 15.29 8.65
N GLU A 210 -15.41 14.62 8.09
CA GLU A 210 -16.66 14.32 8.76
C GLU A 210 -16.48 13.33 9.92
N SER A 211 -15.66 12.29 9.74
CA SER A 211 -15.32 11.35 10.83
C SER A 211 -14.62 12.07 11.98
N VAL A 212 -13.61 12.91 11.73
CA VAL A 212 -12.96 13.70 12.79
C VAL A 212 -13.92 14.73 13.41
N ARG A 213 -14.79 15.37 12.62
CA ARG A 213 -15.84 16.29 13.10
C ARG A 213 -16.82 15.60 14.05
N SER A 214 -17.14 14.35 13.77
CA SER A 214 -18.08 13.56 14.56
C SER A 214 -17.58 13.24 15.97
N ILE A 215 -16.27 13.35 16.22
CA ILE A 215 -15.67 12.96 17.50
C ILE A 215 -16.21 13.83 18.65
N VAL A 216 -16.84 13.18 19.63
CA VAL A 216 -17.28 13.82 20.89
C VAL A 216 -16.43 13.36 22.06
N ILE A 217 -16.35 14.22 23.08
CA ILE A 217 -15.68 13.92 24.35
C ILE A 217 -16.72 13.46 25.36
N VAL A 218 -16.44 12.37 26.07
CA VAL A 218 -17.27 11.85 27.14
C VAL A 218 -16.46 11.60 28.41
N GLY A 219 -17.15 11.47 29.55
CA GLY A 219 -16.55 11.05 30.81
C GLY A 219 -16.27 9.54 30.83
N GLN A 220 -15.52 9.09 31.85
CA GLN A 220 -15.15 7.69 32.01
C GLN A 220 -16.36 6.75 32.07
N ASN A 221 -17.44 7.18 32.72
CA ASN A 221 -18.65 6.37 32.91
C ASN A 221 -19.50 6.23 31.64
N ASP A 222 -19.20 7.01 30.60
CA ASP A 222 -19.95 7.04 29.34
C ASP A 222 -19.13 6.45 28.17
N PHE A 223 -17.98 5.83 28.48
CA PHE A 223 -17.06 5.21 27.52
C PHE A 223 -17.17 3.68 27.56
N ASP A 224 -18.32 3.17 27.15
CA ASP A 224 -18.59 1.73 27.13
C ASP A 224 -18.22 1.09 25.78
N CYS A 225 -17.60 -0.08 25.84
CA CYS A 225 -17.11 -0.82 24.68
C CYS A 225 -17.67 -2.25 24.71
N GLN A 226 -18.32 -2.69 23.64
CA GLN A 226 -18.74 -4.09 23.49
C GLN A 226 -17.60 -4.98 22.99
N GLU A 227 -16.70 -4.42 22.20
CA GLU A 227 -15.54 -5.10 21.64
C GLU A 227 -14.31 -4.19 21.77
N TRP A 228 -13.16 -4.78 22.08
CA TRP A 228 -11.86 -4.11 22.03
C TRP A 228 -10.99 -4.70 20.93
N VAL A 229 -10.35 -3.81 20.17
CA VAL A 229 -9.32 -4.14 19.19
C VAL A 229 -7.98 -3.66 19.73
N GLU A 230 -7.15 -4.62 20.12
CA GLU A 230 -5.86 -4.40 20.78
C GLU A 230 -4.80 -3.83 19.84
N GLU A 231 -4.74 -4.38 18.62
CA GLU A 231 -3.71 -4.05 17.65
C GLU A 231 -4.06 -2.78 16.82
N PRO A 232 -3.06 -2.03 16.33
CA PRO A 232 -3.28 -0.82 15.54
C PRO A 232 -4.20 -1.07 14.34
N THR A 233 -5.17 -0.19 14.14
CA THR A 233 -6.20 -0.34 13.12
C THR A 233 -6.31 0.91 12.24
N LEU A 234 -6.20 0.71 10.92
CA LEU A 234 -6.51 1.73 9.92
C LEU A 234 -8.03 1.80 9.70
N LEU A 235 -8.56 3.02 9.73
CA LEU A 235 -9.90 3.36 9.30
C LEU A 235 -9.79 3.95 7.89
N VAL A 236 -10.38 3.28 6.92
CA VAL A 236 -10.25 3.60 5.49
C VAL A 236 -11.64 3.76 4.88
N THR A 237 -11.88 4.87 4.18
CA THR A 237 -13.06 5.03 3.32
C THR A 237 -12.59 4.90 1.88
N ARG A 238 -13.12 3.92 1.15
CA ARG A 238 -12.83 3.73 -0.28
C ARG A 238 -13.78 4.58 -1.11
N PHE A 239 -13.33 4.95 -2.30
CA PHE A 239 -14.13 5.66 -3.28
C PHE A 239 -13.68 5.19 -4.67
N GLU A 240 -14.60 5.09 -5.63
CA GLU A 240 -14.33 4.40 -6.92
C GLU A 240 -13.73 2.99 -6.72
N TYR A 241 -14.17 2.29 -5.67
CA TYR A 241 -13.54 1.09 -5.08
C TYR A 241 -13.34 -0.10 -6.03
N ALA A 242 -14.10 -0.16 -7.13
CA ALA A 242 -14.03 -1.22 -8.12
C ALA A 242 -13.09 -0.89 -9.31
N ASN A 243 -12.58 0.35 -9.39
CA ASN A 243 -11.63 0.76 -10.40
C ASN A 243 -10.21 0.62 -9.86
N LEU A 244 -9.44 -0.29 -10.46
CA LEU A 244 -8.09 -0.62 -10.00
C LEU A 244 -7.16 0.60 -9.80
N TYR A 245 -7.24 1.62 -10.67
CA TYR A 245 -6.39 2.80 -10.50
C TYR A 245 -6.70 3.53 -9.19
N HIS A 246 -7.98 3.77 -8.90
CA HIS A 246 -8.42 4.40 -7.66
C HIS A 246 -8.07 3.53 -6.45
N THR A 247 -8.27 2.21 -6.54
CA THR A 247 -7.93 1.29 -5.45
C THR A 247 -6.42 1.22 -5.19
N VAL A 248 -5.56 1.37 -6.21
CA VAL A 248 -4.10 1.50 -6.03
C VAL A 248 -3.76 2.76 -5.25
N THR A 249 -4.46 3.88 -5.48
CA THR A 249 -4.27 5.09 -4.68
C THR A 249 -4.72 4.91 -3.22
N ASP A 250 -5.81 4.18 -2.98
CA ASP A 250 -6.27 3.85 -1.62
C ASP A 250 -5.29 2.90 -0.91
N TRP A 251 -4.76 1.88 -1.60
CA TRP A 251 -3.71 1.01 -1.06
C TRP A 251 -2.47 1.80 -0.66
N TYR A 252 -2.06 2.75 -1.50
CA TYR A 252 -0.92 3.61 -1.21
C TYR A 252 -1.19 4.53 -0.01
N SER A 253 -2.39 5.12 0.08
CA SER A 253 -2.78 5.94 1.23
C SER A 253 -2.71 5.17 2.56
N ALA A 254 -3.25 3.95 2.58
CA ALA A 254 -3.22 3.08 3.75
C ALA A 254 -1.79 2.62 4.10
N TYR A 255 -0.97 2.30 3.08
CA TYR A 255 0.45 1.97 3.27
C TYR A 255 1.22 3.15 3.87
N MET A 256 1.11 4.33 3.27
CA MET A 256 1.73 5.58 3.73
C MET A 256 1.29 5.91 5.16
N SER A 257 -0.01 5.81 5.47
CA SER A 257 -0.54 6.06 6.82
C SER A 257 0.09 5.14 7.87
N SER A 258 0.31 3.87 7.53
CA SER A 258 0.99 2.91 8.40
C SER A 258 2.45 3.29 8.67
N ARG A 259 3.14 3.82 7.66
CA ARG A 259 4.55 4.21 7.77
C ARG A 259 4.72 5.53 8.51
N VAL A 260 3.91 6.54 8.20
CA VAL A 260 3.90 7.86 8.85
C VAL A 260 3.54 7.78 10.34
N THR A 261 2.72 6.79 10.74
CA THR A 261 2.40 6.55 12.15
C THR A 261 3.41 5.65 12.87
N GLY A 262 4.42 5.13 12.15
CA GLY A 262 5.54 4.39 12.73
C GLY A 262 5.17 3.01 13.27
N LEU A 263 4.19 2.34 12.65
CA LEU A 263 3.70 1.05 13.15
C LEU A 263 4.75 -0.06 13.01
N PRO A 264 4.98 -0.87 14.06
CA PRO A 264 6.02 -1.91 14.05
C PRO A 264 5.65 -3.13 13.19
N ASN A 265 4.35 -3.35 12.99
CA ASN A 265 3.79 -4.42 12.19
C ASN A 265 2.73 -3.83 11.25
N ARG A 266 2.23 -4.66 10.33
CA ARG A 266 1.11 -4.29 9.48
C ARG A 266 -0.16 -4.13 10.33
N PRO A 267 -0.90 -3.03 10.21
CA PRO A 267 -2.12 -2.83 10.98
C PRO A 267 -3.26 -3.74 10.52
N HIS A 268 -4.27 -3.84 11.38
CA HIS A 268 -5.60 -4.27 10.97
C HIS A 268 -6.29 -3.17 10.17
N LEU A 269 -7.34 -3.52 9.44
CA LEU A 269 -8.06 -2.57 8.61
C LEU A 269 -9.57 -2.70 8.82
N VAL A 270 -10.22 -1.55 8.95
CA VAL A 270 -11.67 -1.40 8.94
C VAL A 270 -12.07 -0.46 7.82
N PHE A 271 -12.86 -0.95 6.87
CA PHE A 271 -13.54 -0.09 5.93
C PHE A 271 -14.67 0.66 6.62
N VAL A 272 -14.63 1.98 6.53
CA VAL A 272 -15.66 2.91 7.00
C VAL A 272 -16.40 3.44 5.77
N ASP A 273 -16.91 2.50 4.99
CA ASP A 273 -17.79 2.68 3.85
C ASP A 273 -18.69 1.44 3.71
N GLY A 274 -19.76 1.58 2.94
CA GLY A 274 -20.79 0.58 2.72
C GLY A 274 -20.70 -0.10 1.35
N HIS A 275 -19.58 0.00 0.63
CA HIS A 275 -19.46 -0.60 -0.70
C HIS A 275 -19.37 -2.14 -0.61
N CYS A 276 -19.89 -2.83 -1.64
CA CYS A 276 -19.81 -4.29 -1.73
C CYS A 276 -18.36 -4.80 -1.91
N LYS A 277 -18.18 -6.12 -1.89
CA LYS A 277 -16.88 -6.73 -2.19
C LYS A 277 -16.56 -6.64 -3.68
N THR A 278 -15.26 -6.58 -3.98
CA THR A 278 -14.68 -6.78 -5.31
C THR A 278 -13.57 -7.84 -5.24
N GLN A 279 -12.93 -8.13 -6.38
CA GLN A 279 -11.73 -8.96 -6.42
C GLN A 279 -10.50 -8.24 -5.80
N LEU A 280 -10.54 -6.90 -5.71
CA LEU A 280 -9.42 -6.07 -5.24
C LEU A 280 -9.17 -6.20 -3.72
N GLU A 281 -10.13 -6.77 -2.98
CA GLU A 281 -10.02 -7.16 -1.57
C GLU A 281 -8.91 -8.18 -1.31
N GLU A 282 -8.52 -8.97 -2.31
CA GLU A 282 -7.37 -9.85 -2.20
C GLU A 282 -6.09 -9.08 -1.85
N THR A 283 -5.82 -7.95 -2.50
CA THR A 283 -4.65 -7.12 -2.21
C THR A 283 -4.76 -6.47 -0.84
N TRP A 284 -5.94 -6.00 -0.44
CA TRP A 284 -6.14 -5.46 0.91
C TRP A 284 -5.82 -6.52 1.98
N LYS A 285 -6.33 -7.75 1.81
CA LYS A 285 -6.03 -8.87 2.71
C LYS A 285 -4.57 -9.29 2.64
N ALA A 286 -3.90 -9.15 1.49
CA ALA A 286 -2.47 -9.43 1.38
C ALA A 286 -1.65 -8.38 2.15
N LEU A 287 -1.95 -7.09 1.96
CA LEU A 287 -1.21 -5.96 2.52
C LEU A 287 -1.40 -5.79 4.03
N PHE A 288 -2.58 -6.06 4.58
CA PHE A 288 -2.93 -5.78 5.98
C PHE A 288 -3.24 -7.04 6.79
N SER A 289 -3.24 -6.93 8.12
CA SER A 289 -3.35 -8.07 9.04
C SER A 289 -4.74 -8.69 9.05
N SER A 290 -5.77 -7.86 8.95
CA SER A 290 -7.15 -8.28 8.73
C SER A 290 -7.91 -7.22 7.93
N LEU A 291 -9.13 -7.57 7.53
CA LEU A 291 -10.06 -6.65 6.87
C LEU A 291 -11.45 -6.90 7.43
N ARG A 292 -12.12 -5.84 7.90
CA ARG A 292 -13.52 -5.84 8.35
C ARG A 292 -14.24 -4.60 7.82
N PHE A 293 -15.57 -4.63 7.75
CA PHE A 293 -16.38 -3.44 7.50
C PHE A 293 -16.90 -2.91 8.83
N ALA A 294 -17.07 -1.58 8.95
CA ALA A 294 -17.55 -0.96 10.17
C ALA A 294 -18.94 -1.47 10.60
N LYS A 295 -19.81 -1.86 9.65
CA LYS A 295 -21.11 -2.47 9.95
C LYS A 295 -21.05 -3.97 10.28
N ASN A 296 -19.87 -4.62 10.22
CA ASN A 296 -19.70 -5.97 10.76
C ASN A 296 -19.50 -6.00 12.29
N PHE A 297 -19.47 -4.84 12.95
CA PHE A 297 -19.53 -4.75 14.41
C PHE A 297 -21.00 -4.63 14.84
N THR A 298 -21.41 -5.43 15.82
CA THR A 298 -22.81 -5.49 16.30
C THR A 298 -23.18 -4.35 17.26
N GLY A 299 -22.19 -3.55 17.67
CA GLY A 299 -22.39 -2.36 18.48
C GLY A 299 -21.07 -1.63 18.70
N PRO A 300 -20.97 -0.76 19.72
CA PRO A 300 -19.79 0.06 19.95
C PRO A 300 -18.49 -0.72 20.11
N VAL A 301 -17.49 -0.38 19.32
CA VAL A 301 -16.15 -1.00 19.33
C VAL A 301 -15.10 0.03 19.72
N CYS A 302 -14.13 -0.38 20.52
CA CYS A 302 -13.04 0.46 20.96
C CYS A 302 -11.70 -0.02 20.41
N PHE A 303 -10.89 0.93 19.98
CA PHE A 303 -9.56 0.71 19.43
C PHE A 303 -8.53 1.23 20.42
N HIS A 304 -7.56 0.40 20.77
CA HIS A 304 -6.40 0.85 21.52
C HIS A 304 -5.56 1.85 20.73
N HIS A 305 -5.51 1.71 19.40
CA HIS A 305 -4.90 2.65 18.47
C HIS A 305 -5.65 2.64 17.13
N ALA A 306 -6.34 3.73 16.82
CA ALA A 306 -7.01 3.95 15.54
C ALA A 306 -6.30 5.02 14.72
N ILE A 307 -6.17 4.79 13.41
CA ILE A 307 -5.53 5.69 12.45
C ILE A 307 -6.55 6.02 11.35
N PHE A 308 -6.87 7.31 11.21
CA PHE A 308 -7.73 7.85 10.17
C PHE A 308 -6.87 8.17 8.95
N SER A 309 -7.00 7.34 7.91
CA SER A 309 -6.19 7.45 6.69
C SER A 309 -6.84 8.44 5.71
N PRO A 310 -6.07 9.29 5.01
CA PRO A 310 -6.61 10.15 3.96
C PRO A 310 -7.16 9.32 2.78
N LEU A 311 -7.93 9.93 1.90
CA LEU A 311 -8.46 9.29 0.71
C LEU A 311 -7.35 9.08 -0.34
N GLY A 312 -7.53 8.11 -1.25
CA GLY A 312 -6.59 7.88 -2.35
C GLY A 312 -6.33 9.11 -3.23
N TYR A 313 -7.33 9.97 -3.44
CA TYR A 313 -7.21 11.23 -4.21
C TYR A 313 -6.24 12.24 -3.60
N GLU A 314 -5.98 12.12 -2.30
CA GLU A 314 -5.09 13.00 -1.55
C GLU A 314 -3.63 12.52 -1.59
N THR A 315 -3.37 11.39 -2.27
CA THR A 315 -2.03 10.85 -2.47
C THR A 315 -1.32 11.49 -3.68
N PRO A 316 0.02 11.44 -3.76
CA PRO A 316 0.76 11.88 -4.94
C PRO A 316 0.30 11.20 -6.23
N LEU A 317 -0.14 9.93 -6.14
CA LEU A 317 -0.51 9.12 -7.31
C LEU A 317 -1.70 9.74 -8.07
N PHE A 318 -2.61 10.41 -7.36
CA PHE A 318 -3.74 11.12 -7.95
C PHE A 318 -3.45 12.61 -8.13
N ARG A 319 -2.88 13.28 -7.12
CA ARG A 319 -2.58 14.72 -7.20
C ARG A 319 -1.64 15.06 -8.36
N GLY A 320 -0.69 14.19 -8.70
CA GLY A 320 0.21 14.39 -9.83
C GLY A 320 -0.48 14.45 -11.20
N ILE A 321 -1.75 14.08 -11.31
CA ILE A 321 -2.54 14.30 -12.53
C ILE A 321 -2.76 15.80 -12.78
N SER A 322 -3.00 16.57 -11.71
CA SER A 322 -3.32 17.99 -11.75
C SER A 322 -2.17 18.90 -11.29
N GLU A 323 -1.13 18.33 -10.68
CA GLU A 323 0.00 19.05 -10.09
C GLU A 323 1.32 18.56 -10.68
N GLU A 324 2.26 19.47 -10.88
CA GLU A 324 3.60 19.10 -11.31
C GLU A 324 4.40 18.52 -10.14
N ILE A 325 4.71 17.24 -10.22
CA ILE A 325 5.54 16.53 -9.24
C ILE A 325 6.88 16.17 -9.91
N ASN A 326 7.89 17.00 -9.67
CA ASN A 326 9.25 16.79 -10.19
C ASN A 326 10.00 15.74 -9.35
N CYS A 327 9.59 14.48 -9.53
CA CYS A 327 10.19 13.31 -8.92
C CYS A 327 10.57 12.27 -9.96
N ARG A 328 11.73 11.64 -9.77
CA ARG A 328 12.18 10.51 -10.60
C ARG A 328 12.49 9.30 -9.71
N GLY A 329 12.01 8.14 -10.14
CA GLY A 329 12.32 6.89 -9.46
C GLY A 329 13.78 6.48 -9.67
N VAL A 330 14.44 6.06 -8.59
CA VAL A 330 15.80 5.48 -8.60
C VAL A 330 15.87 4.32 -7.60
N SER A 331 16.97 3.56 -7.62
CA SER A 331 17.18 2.52 -6.62
C SER A 331 17.40 3.13 -5.24
N ALA A 332 16.98 2.42 -4.18
CA ALA A 332 17.24 2.85 -2.81
C ALA A 332 18.74 2.93 -2.51
N HIS A 333 19.54 2.04 -3.11
CA HIS A 333 20.99 2.05 -3.00
C HIS A 333 21.60 3.36 -3.54
N ASP A 334 21.23 3.76 -4.75
CA ASP A 334 21.75 4.99 -5.36
C ASP A 334 21.32 6.23 -4.57
N LEU A 335 20.10 6.24 -4.06
CA LEU A 335 19.58 7.33 -3.24
C LEU A 335 20.27 7.41 -1.87
N GLN A 336 20.68 6.28 -1.29
CA GLN A 336 21.45 6.24 -0.05
C GLN A 336 22.87 6.75 -0.25
N GLN A 337 23.50 6.45 -1.38
CA GLN A 337 24.85 6.93 -1.70
C GLN A 337 24.85 8.41 -2.11
N ASN A 338 23.85 8.84 -2.88
CA ASN A 338 23.73 10.19 -3.41
C ASN A 338 22.31 10.74 -3.15
N PRO A 339 22.03 11.26 -1.93
CA PRO A 339 20.74 11.83 -1.60
C PRO A 339 20.34 12.99 -2.52
N ASP A 340 19.09 12.98 -3.00
CA ASP A 340 18.56 13.97 -3.93
C ASP A 340 17.07 14.16 -3.68
N ILE A 341 16.66 15.41 -3.44
CA ILE A 341 15.28 15.75 -3.10
C ILE A 341 14.28 15.54 -4.25
N HIS A 342 14.77 15.41 -5.49
CA HIS A 342 13.98 15.15 -6.70
C HIS A 342 13.99 13.67 -7.12
N LYS A 343 14.54 12.79 -6.28
CA LYS A 343 14.58 11.35 -6.53
C LYS A 343 13.89 10.57 -5.42
N THR A 344 13.36 9.40 -5.75
CA THR A 344 12.64 8.56 -4.78
C THR A 344 12.77 7.07 -5.08
N ALA A 345 12.79 6.25 -4.03
CA ALA A 345 12.61 4.81 -4.10
C ALA A 345 11.23 4.36 -3.58
N ARG A 346 10.38 5.28 -3.11
CA ARG A 346 9.14 4.99 -2.37
C ARG A 346 8.09 4.26 -3.20
N VAL A 347 8.00 4.54 -4.50
CA VAL A 347 7.08 3.83 -5.40
C VAL A 347 7.58 2.40 -5.67
N SER A 348 8.89 2.19 -5.75
CA SER A 348 9.49 0.86 -5.83
C SER A 348 9.29 0.07 -4.53
N GLU A 349 9.49 0.71 -3.37
CA GLU A 349 9.20 0.16 -2.04
C GLU A 349 7.73 -0.32 -1.95
N PHE A 350 6.78 0.51 -2.38
CA PHE A 350 5.37 0.15 -2.38
C PHE A 350 5.05 -1.03 -3.32
N GLY A 351 5.59 -1.04 -4.53
CA GLY A 351 5.45 -2.16 -5.46
C GLY A 351 6.02 -3.47 -4.92
N GLU A 352 7.19 -3.41 -4.28
CA GLU A 352 7.81 -4.54 -3.59
C GLU A 352 6.97 -5.03 -2.42
N MET A 353 6.37 -4.12 -1.64
CA MET A 353 5.44 -4.46 -0.57
C MET A 353 4.25 -5.28 -1.10
N ILE A 354 3.65 -4.89 -2.24
CA ILE A 354 2.56 -5.66 -2.86
C ILE A 354 3.05 -7.06 -3.27
N ARG A 355 4.18 -7.15 -3.99
CA ARG A 355 4.73 -8.44 -4.42
C ARG A 355 5.05 -9.36 -3.23
N ALA A 356 5.73 -8.84 -2.23
CA ALA A 356 6.10 -9.59 -1.03
C ALA A 356 4.86 -10.03 -0.23
N ALA A 357 3.81 -9.21 -0.18
CA ALA A 357 2.55 -9.56 0.48
C ALA A 357 1.85 -10.77 -0.16
N PHE A 358 2.04 -11.00 -1.46
CA PHE A 358 1.58 -12.20 -2.18
C PHE A 358 2.59 -13.36 -2.15
N GLY A 359 3.70 -13.22 -1.44
CA GLY A 359 4.74 -14.24 -1.29
C GLY A 359 5.71 -14.31 -2.46
N PHE A 360 5.80 -13.27 -3.28
CA PHE A 360 6.77 -13.24 -4.37
C PHE A 360 8.15 -12.70 -3.93
N PRO A 361 9.25 -13.25 -4.48
CA PRO A 361 10.60 -12.80 -4.14
C PRO A 361 10.90 -11.42 -4.74
N VAL A 362 11.43 -10.51 -3.91
CA VAL A 362 11.73 -9.12 -4.31
C VAL A 362 13.22 -8.84 -4.54
N ASN A 363 14.12 -9.73 -4.10
CA ASN A 363 15.59 -9.57 -4.21
C ASN A 363 16.17 -10.08 -5.55
N ARG A 364 15.35 -10.38 -6.56
CA ARG A 364 15.84 -10.98 -7.81
C ARG A 364 16.55 -9.93 -8.68
N HIS A 365 17.88 -9.93 -8.64
CA HIS A 365 18.69 -9.30 -9.68
C HIS A 365 18.36 -9.95 -11.04
N HIS A 366 18.03 -9.13 -12.03
CA HIS A 366 17.51 -9.52 -13.35
C HIS A 366 18.48 -10.33 -14.23
N ALA A 367 19.65 -10.72 -13.73
CA ALA A 367 20.64 -11.52 -14.46
C ALA A 367 20.06 -12.82 -15.04
N GLY A 368 18.97 -13.35 -14.49
CA GLY A 368 18.32 -14.57 -14.99
C GLY A 368 17.23 -14.40 -16.07
N LYS A 369 16.70 -13.19 -16.34
CA LYS A 369 15.56 -13.03 -17.28
C LYS A 369 16.00 -13.14 -18.75
N ALA A 370 17.18 -12.63 -19.11
CA ALA A 370 17.65 -12.60 -20.49
C ALA A 370 17.90 -14.02 -21.06
N ALA A 371 18.27 -14.99 -20.20
CA ALA A 371 18.59 -16.36 -20.63
C ALA A 371 17.36 -17.17 -21.11
N SER A 372 16.13 -16.77 -20.77
CA SER A 372 14.89 -17.52 -21.06
C SER A 372 13.96 -16.87 -22.11
N GLY A 373 14.34 -15.71 -22.65
CA GLY A 373 13.50 -14.89 -23.53
C GLY A 373 12.73 -13.78 -22.79
N HIS A 374 12.03 -12.94 -23.55
CA HIS A 374 11.28 -11.80 -23.03
C HIS A 374 9.79 -12.07 -22.95
N ASN A 375 9.21 -11.86 -21.77
CA ASN A 375 7.76 -11.87 -21.59
C ASN A 375 7.18 -10.49 -21.93
N VAL A 376 6.24 -10.45 -22.88
CA VAL A 376 5.47 -9.26 -23.24
C VAL A 376 4.06 -9.45 -22.73
N LEU A 377 3.67 -8.71 -21.70
CA LEU A 377 2.31 -8.74 -21.17
C LEU A 377 1.46 -7.71 -21.91
N PHE A 378 0.46 -8.17 -22.67
CA PHE A 378 -0.55 -7.27 -23.24
C PHE A 378 -1.76 -7.18 -22.32
N VAL A 379 -1.85 -6.08 -21.56
CA VAL A 379 -3.00 -5.74 -20.71
C VAL A 379 -4.16 -5.35 -21.60
N ARG A 380 -5.18 -6.20 -21.61
CA ARG A 380 -6.36 -6.10 -22.47
C ARG A 380 -7.61 -5.83 -21.67
N ARG A 381 -8.65 -5.31 -22.33
CA ARG A 381 -9.93 -4.98 -21.70
C ARG A 381 -10.99 -5.97 -22.22
N GLU A 382 -11.60 -6.70 -21.29
CA GLU A 382 -12.77 -7.53 -21.56
C GLU A 382 -13.96 -7.05 -20.71
N ASP A 383 -15.16 -7.40 -21.16
CA ASP A 383 -16.40 -7.08 -20.45
C ASP A 383 -16.51 -7.92 -19.18
N TYR A 384 -16.75 -7.23 -18.06
CA TYR A 384 -16.92 -7.85 -16.75
C TYR A 384 -17.74 -6.95 -15.83
N LEU A 385 -18.51 -7.59 -14.95
CA LEU A 385 -19.30 -6.90 -13.95
C LEU A 385 -18.45 -6.63 -12.70
N ALA A 386 -17.95 -5.40 -12.58
CA ALA A 386 -17.09 -4.98 -11.46
C ALA A 386 -17.83 -4.25 -10.35
N HIS A 387 -18.98 -3.67 -10.69
CA HIS A 387 -19.50 -2.52 -9.97
C HIS A 387 -21.06 -2.49 -10.05
N PRO A 388 -21.80 -2.27 -8.94
CA PRO A 388 -23.27 -2.42 -8.90
C PRO A 388 -24.04 -1.49 -9.85
N ARG A 389 -23.44 -0.35 -10.17
CA ARG A 389 -23.97 0.69 -11.06
C ARG A 389 -23.57 0.51 -12.53
N HIS A 390 -22.89 -0.57 -12.87
CA HIS A 390 -22.33 -0.80 -14.21
C HIS A 390 -22.95 -2.04 -14.82
N GLU A 391 -23.24 -2.02 -16.12
CA GLU A 391 -23.91 -3.13 -16.83
C GLU A 391 -22.94 -4.27 -17.25
N GLY A 392 -21.71 -4.21 -16.75
CA GLY A 392 -20.63 -5.13 -17.13
C GLY A 392 -19.92 -4.81 -18.46
N LYS A 393 -20.44 -3.86 -19.25
CA LYS A 393 -19.83 -3.44 -20.53
C LYS A 393 -18.72 -2.41 -20.33
N VAL A 394 -17.48 -2.81 -20.54
CA VAL A 394 -16.34 -1.93 -20.31
C VAL A 394 -16.18 -0.96 -21.47
N GLU A 395 -15.88 0.29 -21.16
CA GLU A 395 -15.59 1.30 -22.18
C GLU A 395 -14.41 0.85 -23.06
N SER A 396 -14.67 0.58 -24.34
CA SER A 396 -13.61 0.19 -25.27
C SER A 396 -12.59 1.33 -25.43
N ARG A 397 -11.30 1.02 -25.24
CA ARG A 397 -10.20 1.95 -25.54
C ARG A 397 -9.70 1.78 -26.96
N LEU A 398 -9.77 0.55 -27.46
CA LEU A 398 -9.34 0.17 -28.79
C LEU A 398 -10.47 -0.57 -29.50
N THR A 399 -10.92 -0.06 -30.64
CA THR A 399 -11.98 -0.71 -31.43
C THR A 399 -11.50 -2.01 -32.09
N ASN A 400 -10.19 -2.20 -32.20
CA ASN A 400 -9.57 -3.36 -32.85
C ASN A 400 -8.56 -4.09 -31.93
N GLU A 401 -8.79 -4.08 -30.60
CA GLU A 401 -7.86 -4.66 -29.62
C GLU A 401 -7.48 -6.12 -29.92
N GLN A 402 -8.47 -6.95 -30.27
CA GLN A 402 -8.24 -8.36 -30.63
C GLN A 402 -7.33 -8.48 -31.85
N HIS A 403 -7.56 -7.70 -32.91
CA HIS A 403 -6.71 -7.71 -34.11
C HIS A 403 -5.26 -7.27 -33.80
N VAL A 404 -5.07 -6.31 -32.89
CA VAL A 404 -3.74 -5.94 -32.41
C VAL A 404 -3.08 -7.11 -31.68
N PHE A 405 -3.82 -7.80 -30.80
CA PHE A 405 -3.31 -8.96 -30.06
C PHE A 405 -2.90 -10.08 -31.03
N ASP A 406 -3.75 -10.45 -31.98
CA ASP A 406 -3.48 -11.53 -32.95
C ASP A 406 -2.25 -11.20 -33.82
N SER A 407 -2.12 -9.94 -34.23
CA SER A 407 -0.97 -9.47 -35.00
C SER A 407 0.34 -9.56 -34.19
N LEU A 408 0.30 -9.18 -32.90
CA LEU A 408 1.44 -9.30 -32.00
C LEU A 408 1.78 -10.76 -31.72
N GLN A 409 0.77 -11.63 -31.63
CA GLN A 409 0.96 -13.06 -31.40
C GLN A 409 1.66 -13.71 -32.59
N SER A 410 1.23 -13.41 -33.83
CA SER A 410 1.91 -13.87 -35.04
C SER A 410 3.35 -13.36 -35.09
N TRP A 411 3.55 -12.05 -34.87
CA TRP A 411 4.88 -11.46 -34.87
C TRP A 411 5.83 -12.07 -33.81
N ALA A 412 5.33 -12.36 -32.61
CA ALA A 412 6.11 -12.96 -31.54
C ALA A 412 6.51 -14.41 -31.86
N SER A 413 5.60 -15.19 -32.46
CA SER A 413 5.88 -16.57 -32.91
C SER A 413 6.94 -16.62 -34.02
N ASP A 414 6.95 -15.62 -34.90
CA ASP A 414 7.90 -15.53 -36.01
C ASP A 414 9.24 -14.85 -35.62
N HIS A 415 9.40 -14.47 -34.34
CA HIS A 415 10.58 -13.72 -33.90
C HIS A 415 11.81 -14.63 -33.70
N LEU A 416 12.60 -14.78 -34.76
CA LEU A 416 13.72 -15.73 -34.80
C LEU A 416 14.94 -15.33 -33.95
N LYS A 417 15.14 -14.04 -33.68
CA LYS A 417 16.35 -13.54 -32.98
C LYS A 417 16.33 -13.80 -31.49
N CYS A 418 15.16 -13.72 -30.87
CA CYS A 418 15.00 -13.96 -29.46
C CYS A 418 13.61 -14.47 -29.15
N LYS A 419 13.50 -15.33 -28.13
CA LYS A 419 12.21 -15.87 -27.71
C LYS A 419 11.36 -14.75 -27.09
N VAL A 420 10.23 -14.43 -27.72
CA VAL A 420 9.24 -13.48 -27.21
C VAL A 420 7.99 -14.25 -26.82
N ASN A 421 7.65 -14.25 -25.53
CA ASN A 421 6.42 -14.86 -25.04
C ASN A 421 5.36 -13.77 -24.86
N LEU A 422 4.38 -13.72 -25.76
CA LEU A 422 3.22 -12.84 -25.61
C LEU A 422 2.24 -13.44 -24.60
N ILE A 423 1.86 -12.65 -23.60
CA ILE A 423 0.91 -13.05 -22.54
C ILE A 423 -0.38 -12.26 -22.74
N ASN A 424 -1.50 -12.98 -22.86
CA ASN A 424 -2.85 -12.39 -22.93
C ASN A 424 -3.28 -11.92 -21.53
N GLY A 425 -3.11 -10.63 -21.25
CA GLY A 425 -3.33 -10.02 -19.93
C GLY A 425 -4.78 -9.62 -19.68
N LEU A 426 -5.68 -10.60 -19.59
CA LEU A 426 -7.09 -10.44 -19.22
C LEU A 426 -7.26 -10.33 -17.70
N LEU A 427 -6.69 -9.28 -17.11
CA LEU A 427 -6.49 -9.19 -15.66
C LEU A 427 -7.77 -9.26 -14.84
N ALA A 428 -8.89 -8.72 -15.35
CA ALA A 428 -10.19 -8.74 -14.66
C ALA A 428 -10.76 -10.16 -14.40
N HIS A 429 -10.23 -11.16 -15.11
CA HIS A 429 -10.62 -12.57 -14.99
C HIS A 429 -9.54 -13.42 -14.30
N MET A 430 -8.46 -12.80 -13.82
CA MET A 430 -7.37 -13.49 -13.13
C MET A 430 -7.47 -13.28 -11.62
N PRO A 431 -7.15 -14.28 -10.78
CA PRO A 431 -6.89 -14.06 -9.38
C PRO A 431 -5.80 -13.00 -9.17
N MET A 432 -5.93 -12.17 -8.15
CA MET A 432 -5.01 -11.04 -7.95
C MET A 432 -3.53 -11.48 -7.84
N LYS A 433 -3.28 -12.62 -7.20
CA LYS A 433 -1.93 -13.20 -7.12
C LYS A 433 -1.32 -13.47 -8.50
N GLU A 434 -2.12 -13.92 -9.47
CA GLU A 434 -1.67 -14.19 -10.83
C GLU A 434 -1.47 -12.91 -11.64
N GLN A 435 -2.32 -11.90 -11.44
CA GLN A 435 -2.13 -10.56 -12.00
C GLN A 435 -0.75 -10.00 -11.59
N ILE A 436 -0.42 -10.07 -10.28
CA ILE A 436 0.88 -9.61 -9.77
C ILE A 436 2.04 -10.44 -10.31
N ARG A 437 1.89 -11.76 -10.49
CA ARG A 437 2.91 -12.62 -11.12
C ARG A 437 3.19 -12.18 -12.56
N ALA A 438 2.15 -12.00 -13.37
CA ALA A 438 2.29 -11.58 -14.77
C ALA A 438 3.03 -10.24 -14.89
N ILE A 439 2.74 -9.30 -13.99
CA ILE A 439 3.40 -7.99 -13.92
C ILE A 439 4.87 -8.11 -13.49
N GLN A 440 5.16 -8.97 -12.52
CA GLN A 440 6.54 -9.19 -12.07
C GLN A 440 7.41 -9.85 -13.15
N ASP A 441 6.84 -10.79 -13.89
CA ASP A 441 7.60 -11.61 -14.84
C ASP A 441 7.73 -10.91 -16.22
N ALA A 442 6.96 -9.85 -16.47
CA ALA A 442 7.03 -9.06 -17.69
C ALA A 442 8.39 -8.34 -17.86
N SER A 443 8.91 -8.39 -19.09
CA SER A 443 9.99 -7.50 -19.57
C SER A 443 9.41 -6.25 -20.22
N VAL A 444 8.29 -6.41 -20.93
CA VAL A 444 7.53 -5.31 -21.52
C VAL A 444 6.07 -5.45 -21.10
N ILE A 445 5.45 -4.36 -20.68
CA ILE A 445 4.00 -4.27 -20.45
C ILE A 445 3.42 -3.33 -21.49
N ILE A 446 2.55 -3.85 -22.34
CA ILE A 446 1.81 -3.09 -23.35
C ILE A 446 0.33 -3.06 -22.98
N GLY A 447 -0.35 -1.94 -23.23
CA GLY A 447 -1.79 -1.85 -23.02
C GLY A 447 -2.37 -0.53 -23.49
N ALA A 448 -3.67 -0.51 -23.74
CA ALA A 448 -4.38 0.74 -23.96
C ALA A 448 -4.52 1.55 -22.65
N HIS A 449 -4.63 2.87 -22.74
CA HIS A 449 -4.85 3.73 -21.57
C HIS A 449 -6.04 3.25 -20.72
N GLY A 450 -5.78 2.70 -19.54
CA GLY A 450 -6.82 2.13 -18.69
C GLY A 450 -6.30 1.63 -17.35
N ALA A 451 -7.22 1.48 -16.39
CA ALA A 451 -6.89 1.20 -14.99
C ALA A 451 -5.98 -0.02 -14.78
N GLY A 452 -6.03 -1.03 -15.66
CA GLY A 452 -5.12 -2.19 -15.65
C GLY A 452 -3.63 -1.82 -15.63
N LEU A 453 -3.25 -0.72 -16.28
CA LEU A 453 -1.86 -0.24 -16.25
C LEU A 453 -1.42 0.29 -14.89
N ALA A 454 -2.32 0.52 -13.93
CA ALA A 454 -1.94 0.91 -12.57
C ALA A 454 -1.11 -0.16 -11.86
N HIS A 455 -1.20 -1.43 -12.28
CA HIS A 455 -0.35 -2.51 -11.75
C HIS A 455 1.15 -2.26 -11.93
N ILE A 456 1.57 -1.35 -12.84
CA ILE A 456 2.99 -1.07 -13.06
C ILE A 456 3.70 -0.57 -11.79
N VAL A 457 2.96 -0.11 -10.76
CA VAL A 457 3.55 0.13 -9.42
C VAL A 457 4.33 -1.09 -8.92
N SER A 458 3.87 -2.31 -9.24
CA SER A 458 4.46 -3.59 -8.87
C SER A 458 5.40 -4.18 -9.92
N ALA A 459 5.65 -3.49 -11.04
CA ALA A 459 6.60 -3.97 -12.05
C ALA A 459 8.03 -4.03 -11.50
N THR A 460 8.86 -4.87 -12.10
CA THR A 460 10.27 -4.99 -11.73
C THR A 460 11.10 -3.85 -12.32
N PRO A 461 12.30 -3.55 -11.77
CA PRO A 461 13.24 -2.65 -12.44
C PRO A 461 13.50 -3.10 -13.88
N ASN A 462 13.78 -2.14 -14.78
CA ASN A 462 14.03 -2.37 -16.21
C ASN A 462 12.84 -2.93 -17.02
N THR A 463 11.65 -3.09 -16.43
CA THR A 463 10.44 -3.34 -17.22
C THR A 463 10.11 -2.11 -18.05
N VAL A 464 9.90 -2.29 -19.35
CA VAL A 464 9.53 -1.21 -20.28
C VAL A 464 8.01 -1.14 -20.42
N ILE A 465 7.45 0.07 -20.37
CA ILE A 465 6.01 0.31 -20.54
C ILE A 465 5.74 0.87 -21.93
N LEU A 466 4.81 0.27 -22.67
CA LEU A 466 4.31 0.75 -23.95
C LEU A 466 2.80 1.02 -23.86
N GLU A 467 2.43 2.29 -23.75
CA GLU A 467 1.03 2.69 -23.64
C GLU A 467 0.44 3.09 -24.99
N ILE A 468 -0.76 2.60 -25.31
CA ILE A 468 -1.53 3.00 -26.49
C ILE A 468 -2.62 3.97 -26.05
N ILE A 469 -2.53 5.23 -26.50
CA ILE A 469 -3.35 6.33 -25.99
C ILE A 469 -4.29 6.84 -27.09
N GLY A 470 -5.59 6.59 -26.88
CA GLY A 470 -6.65 7.21 -27.68
C GLY A 470 -6.75 8.72 -27.47
N ARG A 471 -7.27 9.44 -28.48
CA ARG A 471 -7.38 10.91 -28.47
C ARG A 471 -8.04 11.48 -27.20
N GLU A 472 -9.13 10.84 -26.75
CA GLU A 472 -9.96 11.28 -25.63
C GLU A 472 -9.36 10.97 -24.24
N PHE A 473 -8.27 10.20 -24.17
CA PHE A 473 -7.72 9.66 -22.92
C PHE A 473 -6.30 10.12 -22.64
N LYS A 474 -5.93 11.32 -23.10
CA LYS A 474 -4.60 11.92 -22.93
C LYS A 474 -4.37 12.43 -21.49
N ARG A 475 -4.45 11.55 -20.50
CA ARG A 475 -4.12 11.85 -19.10
C ARG A 475 -2.78 11.22 -18.71
N PRO A 476 -1.95 11.87 -17.89
CA PRO A 476 -0.56 11.44 -17.67
C PRO A 476 -0.38 10.30 -16.66
N HIS A 477 -1.45 9.65 -16.20
CA HIS A 477 -1.45 8.68 -15.09
C HIS A 477 -0.26 7.70 -15.11
N PHE A 478 -0.17 6.87 -16.15
CA PHE A 478 0.78 5.76 -16.17
C PHE A 478 2.19 6.22 -16.57
N ARG A 479 2.30 7.28 -17.38
CA ARG A 479 3.57 7.98 -17.60
C ARG A 479 4.18 8.46 -16.28
N LEU A 480 3.38 9.08 -15.41
CA LEU A 480 3.84 9.57 -14.12
C LEU A 480 4.22 8.43 -13.17
N ILE A 481 3.40 7.37 -13.07
CA ILE A 481 3.75 6.20 -12.27
C ILE A 481 5.06 5.57 -12.76
N ALA A 482 5.24 5.40 -14.08
CA ALA A 482 6.47 4.90 -14.66
C ALA A 482 7.66 5.81 -14.31
N GLN A 483 7.51 7.14 -14.44
CA GLN A 483 8.54 8.10 -14.06
C GLN A 483 8.92 8.01 -12.58
N TRP A 484 7.96 7.99 -11.66
CA TRP A 484 8.21 7.93 -10.21
C TRP A 484 8.76 6.58 -9.75
N LYS A 485 8.53 5.53 -10.54
CA LYS A 485 9.10 4.21 -10.33
C LYS A 485 10.48 4.03 -10.99
N GLY A 486 10.84 4.89 -11.94
CA GLY A 486 12.10 4.79 -12.68
C GLY A 486 12.05 3.76 -13.82
N LEU A 487 10.89 3.59 -14.45
CA LEU A 487 10.70 2.71 -15.60
C LEU A 487 10.83 3.48 -16.92
N GLU A 488 11.33 2.78 -17.94
CA GLU A 488 11.27 3.28 -19.31
C GLU A 488 9.82 3.26 -19.80
N TYR A 489 9.40 4.36 -20.43
CA TYR A 489 8.03 4.56 -20.86
C TYR A 489 7.99 5.07 -22.31
N HIS A 490 7.12 4.45 -23.11
CA HIS A 490 6.80 4.88 -24.45
C HIS A 490 5.28 4.98 -24.63
N ALA A 491 4.86 5.88 -25.50
CA ALA A 491 3.46 5.99 -25.89
C ALA A 491 3.29 5.92 -27.41
N ILE A 492 2.14 5.38 -27.83
CA ILE A 492 1.61 5.49 -29.19
C ILE A 492 0.34 6.34 -29.08
N TYR A 493 0.37 7.54 -29.67
CA TYR A 493 -0.79 8.42 -29.70
C TYR A 493 -1.63 8.14 -30.94
N LEU A 494 -2.91 7.82 -30.73
CA LEU A 494 -3.86 7.55 -31.79
C LEU A 494 -4.68 8.80 -32.12
N TYR A 495 -5.11 8.93 -33.38
CA TYR A 495 -6.07 9.95 -33.80
C TYR A 495 -7.52 9.64 -33.35
N GLY A 496 -7.83 8.35 -33.14
CA GLY A 496 -9.11 7.85 -32.65
C GLY A 496 -8.91 6.67 -31.71
N SER A 497 -9.78 5.66 -31.80
CA SER A 497 -9.71 4.41 -31.02
C SER A 497 -9.15 3.22 -31.82
N TYR A 498 -8.79 3.40 -33.09
CA TYR A 498 -8.18 2.35 -33.89
C TYR A 498 -6.64 2.39 -33.79
N ALA A 499 -6.02 1.27 -33.42
CA ALA A 499 -4.56 1.13 -33.38
C ALA A 499 -4.05 0.37 -34.60
N ASN A 500 -3.17 0.97 -35.41
CA ASN A 500 -2.53 0.29 -36.54
C ASN A 500 -1.59 -0.83 -36.04
N PRO A 501 -1.88 -2.13 -36.27
CA PRO A 501 -1.06 -3.22 -35.71
C PRO A 501 0.40 -3.17 -36.16
N ARG A 502 0.67 -2.76 -37.41
CA ARG A 502 2.04 -2.61 -37.93
C ARG A 502 2.82 -1.55 -37.14
N ALA A 503 2.18 -0.43 -36.80
CA ALA A 503 2.83 0.62 -36.01
C ALA A 503 3.14 0.14 -34.58
N VAL A 504 2.22 -0.62 -33.97
CA VAL A 504 2.42 -1.22 -32.64
C VAL A 504 3.59 -2.22 -32.68
N ILE A 505 3.60 -3.14 -33.65
CA ILE A 505 4.70 -4.11 -33.85
C ILE A 505 6.03 -3.40 -34.06
N LEU A 506 6.08 -2.38 -34.92
CA LEU A 506 7.32 -1.63 -35.17
C LEU A 506 7.87 -0.97 -33.90
N ARG A 507 6.99 -0.43 -33.04
CA ARG A 507 7.40 0.18 -31.77
C ARG A 507 7.87 -0.88 -30.78
N LEU A 508 7.13 -1.99 -30.64
CA LEU A 508 7.50 -3.10 -29.77
C LEU A 508 8.82 -3.75 -30.20
N ASN A 509 9.02 -3.97 -31.50
CA ASN A 509 10.26 -4.51 -32.04
C ASN A 509 11.48 -3.63 -31.72
N LYS A 510 11.32 -2.30 -31.72
CA LYS A 510 12.40 -1.38 -31.29
C LYS A 510 12.74 -1.53 -29.81
N ILE A 511 11.74 -1.71 -28.96
CA ILE A 511 11.91 -1.93 -27.52
C ILE A 511 12.58 -3.29 -27.27
N ILE A 512 12.07 -4.35 -27.90
CA ILE A 512 12.65 -5.68 -27.74
C ILE A 512 14.11 -5.71 -28.20
N LYS A 513 14.45 -4.94 -29.25
CA LYS A 513 15.85 -4.75 -29.64
C LYS A 513 16.72 -4.06 -28.59
N SER A 514 16.21 -3.02 -27.92
CA SER A 514 16.98 -2.35 -26.87
C SER A 514 17.21 -3.24 -25.63
N LEU A 515 16.44 -4.32 -25.48
CA LEU A 515 16.63 -5.33 -24.44
C LEU A 515 17.65 -6.42 -24.80
N GLY A 516 18.30 -6.35 -25.96
CA GLY A 516 19.34 -7.29 -26.38
C GLY A 516 18.94 -8.28 -27.48
N CYS A 517 17.82 -8.02 -28.18
CA CYS A 517 17.45 -8.66 -29.44
C CYS A 517 17.76 -7.77 -30.67
#